data_AF-A0A832MUJ7-F1
#
_entry.id   AF-A0A832MUJ7-F1
#
_cell.length_a   1.000
_cell.length_b   1.000
_cell.length_c   1.000
_cell.angle_alpha   90.00
_cell.angle_beta   90.00
_cell.angle_gamma   90.00
#
_symmetry.space_group_name_H-M   'P 1'
#
loop_
_entity.id
_entity.type
_entity.pdbx_description
1 polymer ?
#
loop_
_entity_poly.entity_id
_entity_poly.type
_entity_poly.pdbx_seq_one_letter_code
_entity_poly.pdbx_strand_id
1 'polypeptide(L)'
;MAWVKRLVVFALLISVLSLAALKVEGNKVIFTFTYPQANTVHLAGTFNNWSTTANPMRREGDTWITELELKPGTYQYKFVIDGGKVWKEDPDAPGYTDDGFGGKNGVFTLALKDGKLVIVAPAPDIAGKIEINEEREENFSIEENVYVVIRFYKPDAKYVFIAGSFNNWSSSDTECYSAGDGWWEAVLELTPGVYQYKFVVDGKDWVTDPNAPAYVDDGFGGKNGVFEVWKEDGLLKVGAPRVQLEVEEKKVEMPKENIVRSVEYSVDGKLTDVEKATAYFEATAIFKGAYVARTSSALYVAVELDKPAKDYLNQNILVEVYTDSPRMTSANTKTYNGTELTKKVGFRFSINMKTYPVRKRGSFFAAMGDNTWVLQANPFKTAVDEVVEFEIPYDIIGVKSGETFNVFVVVSVDGKDQVVPTEGVAIRTPSMISGNVIAKFVDKVGDDYGFGTYTYPKDPAFAPYKGLWDITEVTVLENEDAYVFAIKFAEMTNPWASPKGFSHQLVNIY
;
A
#
# COMPACT_ATOMS: atom_id res chain seq x y z
N MET A 1 -68.32 -10.23 32.11
CA MET A 1 -66.95 -10.77 32.16
C MET A 1 -66.39 -10.77 30.75
N ALA A 2 -65.53 -9.79 30.45
CA ALA A 2 -64.88 -9.65 29.15
C ALA A 2 -63.71 -10.64 29.06
N TRP A 3 -63.69 -11.46 27.99
CA TRP A 3 -62.56 -12.33 27.66
C TRP A 3 -61.75 -11.67 26.54
N VAL A 4 -60.55 -11.23 26.89
CA VAL A 4 -59.55 -10.69 25.95
C VAL A 4 -58.92 -11.86 25.19
N LYS A 5 -59.15 -11.94 23.87
CA LYS A 5 -58.36 -12.82 22.99
C LYS A 5 -57.08 -12.07 22.60
N ARG A 6 -55.92 -12.56 23.08
CA ARG A 6 -54.60 -12.15 22.62
C ARG A 6 -54.36 -12.71 21.21
N LEU A 7 -54.19 -11.83 20.23
CA LEU A 7 -53.61 -12.16 18.94
C LEU A 7 -52.10 -12.26 19.11
N VAL A 8 -51.54 -13.45 18.90
CA VAL A 8 -50.09 -13.64 18.72
C VAL A 8 -49.83 -13.61 17.22
N VAL A 9 -49.17 -12.56 16.75
CA VAL A 9 -48.69 -12.45 15.37
C VAL A 9 -47.37 -13.21 15.28
N PHE A 10 -47.34 -14.30 14.52
CA PHE A 10 -46.10 -14.94 14.10
C PHE A 10 -45.50 -14.09 12.96
N ALA A 11 -44.39 -13.41 13.24
CA ALA A 11 -43.56 -12.81 12.20
C ALA A 11 -42.77 -13.95 11.53
N LEU A 12 -43.15 -14.30 10.30
CA LEU A 12 -42.37 -15.18 9.45
C LEU A 12 -41.11 -14.40 9.01
N LEU A 13 -39.95 -14.73 9.57
CA LEU A 13 -38.65 -14.30 9.07
C LEU A 13 -38.40 -15.04 7.74
N ILE A 14 -38.74 -14.39 6.62
CA ILE A 14 -38.28 -14.83 5.30
C ILE A 14 -36.78 -14.53 5.26
N SER A 15 -35.94 -15.54 5.53
CA SER A 15 -34.51 -15.45 5.26
C SER A 15 -34.32 -15.42 3.75
N VAL A 16 -34.05 -14.23 3.21
CA VAL A 16 -33.66 -14.09 1.80
C VAL A 16 -32.27 -14.73 1.66
N LEU A 17 -32.14 -15.77 0.84
CA LEU A 17 -30.83 -16.32 0.49
C LEU A 17 -30.05 -15.23 -0.27
N SER A 18 -28.95 -14.78 0.32
CA SER A 18 -27.90 -14.03 -0.38
C SER A 18 -26.82 -15.01 -0.82
N LEU A 19 -26.40 -14.92 -2.07
CA LEU A 19 -25.24 -15.64 -2.60
C LEU A 19 -24.17 -14.62 -2.95
N ALA A 20 -22.92 -14.93 -2.66
CA ALA A 20 -21.80 -14.09 -2.99
C ALA A 20 -20.69 -14.91 -3.65
N ALA A 21 -19.85 -14.25 -4.42
CA ALA A 21 -18.69 -14.91 -5.00
C ALA A 21 -17.55 -13.91 -5.18
N LEU A 22 -16.35 -14.44 -4.96
CA LEU A 22 -15.09 -13.73 -5.11
C LEU A 22 -14.23 -14.50 -6.12
N LYS A 23 -13.80 -13.85 -7.20
CA LYS A 23 -12.96 -14.48 -8.24
C LYS A 23 -11.93 -13.51 -8.81
N VAL A 24 -10.88 -14.04 -9.43
CA VAL A 24 -9.90 -13.25 -10.20
C VAL A 24 -10.14 -13.45 -11.69
N GLU A 25 -10.22 -12.34 -12.43
CA GLU A 25 -10.18 -12.35 -13.90
C GLU A 25 -9.13 -11.34 -14.38
N GLY A 26 -8.09 -11.82 -15.06
CA GLY A 26 -6.96 -10.98 -15.47
C GLY A 26 -6.21 -10.41 -14.26
N ASN A 27 -6.14 -9.09 -14.16
CA ASN A 27 -5.52 -8.34 -13.05
C ASN A 27 -6.55 -7.81 -12.01
N LYS A 28 -7.81 -8.23 -12.11
CA LYS A 28 -8.91 -7.71 -11.29
C LYS A 28 -9.52 -8.78 -10.39
N VAL A 29 -9.87 -8.37 -9.19
CA VAL A 29 -10.70 -9.13 -8.26
C VAL A 29 -12.15 -8.72 -8.46
N ILE A 30 -13.00 -9.66 -8.81
CA ILE A 30 -14.42 -9.46 -9.04
C ILE A 30 -15.19 -9.93 -7.82
N PHE A 31 -16.02 -9.04 -7.29
CA PHE A 31 -16.94 -9.28 -6.18
C PHE A 31 -18.36 -9.32 -6.73
N THR A 32 -19.10 -10.38 -6.41
CA THR A 32 -20.53 -10.49 -6.73
C THR A 32 -21.36 -10.71 -5.47
N PHE A 33 -22.54 -10.10 -5.42
CA PHE A 33 -23.46 -10.21 -4.28
C PHE A 33 -24.92 -10.17 -4.75
N THR A 34 -25.68 -11.23 -4.51
CA THR A 34 -27.10 -11.31 -4.89
C THR A 34 -27.97 -10.79 -3.76
N TYR A 35 -28.64 -9.66 -4.01
CA TYR A 35 -29.54 -9.04 -3.04
C TYR A 35 -30.62 -8.21 -3.78
N PRO A 36 -31.70 -8.86 -4.25
CA PRO A 36 -32.68 -8.27 -5.17
C PRO A 36 -33.37 -7.01 -4.63
N GLN A 37 -33.54 -6.93 -3.31
CA GLN A 37 -34.25 -5.87 -2.60
C GLN A 37 -33.39 -4.64 -2.28
N ALA A 38 -32.09 -4.66 -2.60
CA ALA A 38 -31.25 -3.46 -2.43
C ALA A 38 -31.58 -2.42 -3.50
N ASN A 39 -31.51 -1.14 -3.12
CA ASN A 39 -31.53 -0.02 -4.05
C ASN A 39 -30.12 0.36 -4.49
N THR A 40 -29.15 0.23 -3.57
CA THR A 40 -27.72 0.40 -3.84
C THR A 40 -26.91 -0.60 -3.03
N VAL A 41 -25.79 -1.07 -3.60
CA VAL A 41 -24.78 -1.85 -2.88
C VAL A 41 -23.41 -1.26 -3.16
N HIS A 42 -22.60 -1.11 -2.11
CA HIS A 42 -21.20 -0.73 -2.18
C HIS A 42 -20.36 -1.82 -1.53
N LEU A 43 -19.13 -1.97 -2.02
CA LEU A 43 -18.15 -2.86 -1.40
C LEU A 43 -17.30 -2.04 -0.44
N ALA A 44 -17.31 -2.38 0.85
CA ALA A 44 -16.51 -1.72 1.88
C ALA A 44 -15.47 -2.70 2.42
N GLY A 45 -14.22 -2.28 2.61
CA GLY A 45 -13.16 -3.14 3.09
C GLY A 45 -11.87 -2.41 3.43
N THR A 46 -10.83 -3.13 3.81
CA THR A 46 -9.53 -2.53 4.16
C THR A 46 -8.90 -1.74 3.01
N PHE A 47 -9.16 -2.15 1.76
CA PHE A 47 -8.69 -1.48 0.54
C PHE A 47 -9.33 -0.11 0.28
N ASN A 48 -10.44 0.22 0.94
CA ASN A 48 -11.10 1.52 0.83
C ASN A 48 -11.47 2.11 2.20
N ASN A 49 -10.79 1.63 3.24
CA ASN A 49 -10.99 2.02 4.62
C ASN A 49 -12.47 1.96 5.08
N TRP A 50 -13.16 0.88 4.73
CA TRP A 50 -14.55 0.60 5.12
C TRP A 50 -15.56 1.68 4.69
N SER A 51 -15.27 2.41 3.62
CA SER A 51 -16.16 3.45 3.12
C SER A 51 -17.51 2.88 2.67
N THR A 52 -18.61 3.51 3.10
CA THR A 52 -19.98 3.11 2.77
C THR A 52 -20.44 3.54 1.37
N THR A 53 -19.62 4.35 0.69
CA THR A 53 -19.96 4.97 -0.60
C THR A 53 -18.88 4.77 -1.67
N ALA A 54 -17.69 4.29 -1.29
CA ALA A 54 -16.66 3.90 -2.26
C ALA A 54 -17.00 2.56 -2.91
N ASN A 55 -16.46 2.33 -4.11
CA ASN A 55 -16.64 1.08 -4.86
C ASN A 55 -18.13 0.65 -5.00
N PRO A 56 -18.98 1.51 -5.62
CA PRO A 56 -20.36 1.14 -5.91
C PRO A 56 -20.39 -0.11 -6.79
N MET A 57 -21.30 -1.02 -6.49
CA MET A 57 -21.54 -2.21 -7.29
C MET A 57 -22.56 -1.89 -8.38
N ARG A 58 -22.29 -2.33 -9.61
CA ARG A 58 -23.22 -2.27 -10.73
C ARG A 58 -24.24 -3.40 -10.59
N ARG A 59 -25.53 -3.09 -10.79
CA ARG A 59 -26.59 -4.09 -10.77
C ARG A 59 -26.74 -4.76 -12.15
N GLU A 60 -26.74 -6.09 -12.16
CA GLU A 60 -27.04 -6.94 -13.31
C GLU A 60 -28.09 -7.98 -12.91
N GLY A 61 -29.35 -7.73 -13.27
CA GLY A 61 -30.49 -8.52 -12.78
C GLY A 61 -30.64 -8.41 -11.26
N ASP A 62 -30.49 -9.55 -10.57
CA ASP A 62 -30.55 -9.66 -9.12
C ASP A 62 -29.18 -9.63 -8.43
N THR A 63 -28.10 -9.58 -9.22
CA THR A 63 -26.71 -9.60 -8.74
C THR A 63 -26.07 -8.22 -8.82
N TRP A 64 -25.33 -7.87 -7.78
CA TRP A 64 -24.48 -6.69 -7.70
C TRP A 64 -23.04 -7.10 -7.98
N ILE A 65 -22.34 -6.37 -8.84
CA ILE A 65 -20.99 -6.71 -9.32
C ILE A 65 -20.08 -5.49 -9.21
N THR A 66 -18.88 -5.67 -8.67
CA THR A 66 -17.79 -4.69 -8.78
C THR A 66 -16.46 -5.38 -9.00
N GLU A 67 -15.50 -4.66 -9.56
CA GLU A 67 -14.17 -5.16 -9.88
C GLU A 67 -13.12 -4.19 -9.32
N LEU A 68 -12.08 -4.74 -8.70
CA LEU A 68 -10.98 -3.96 -8.12
C LEU A 68 -9.65 -4.48 -8.64
N GLU A 69 -8.76 -3.56 -9.02
CA GLU A 69 -7.34 -3.86 -9.15
C GLU A 69 -6.72 -3.76 -7.76
N LEU A 70 -6.39 -4.90 -7.19
CA LEU A 70 -5.78 -5.01 -5.87
C LEU A 70 -4.37 -5.56 -6.03
N LYS A 71 -3.43 -5.03 -5.23
CA LYS A 71 -2.11 -5.62 -5.10
C LYS A 71 -2.22 -6.94 -4.33
N PRO A 72 -1.21 -7.83 -4.41
CA PRO A 72 -1.11 -8.93 -3.47
C PRO A 72 -1.20 -8.44 -2.02
N GLY A 73 -1.93 -9.15 -1.17
CA GLY A 73 -2.18 -8.76 0.21
C GLY A 73 -3.46 -9.35 0.79
N THR A 74 -3.63 -9.23 2.11
CA THR A 74 -4.82 -9.70 2.83
C THR A 74 -5.81 -8.56 3.04
N TYR A 75 -7.05 -8.79 2.66
CA TYR A 75 -8.11 -7.81 2.66
C TYR A 75 -9.32 -8.30 3.45
N GLN A 76 -9.92 -7.41 4.23
CA GLN A 76 -11.22 -7.64 4.84
C GLN A 76 -12.28 -6.84 4.09
N TYR A 77 -13.52 -7.33 4.01
CA TYR A 77 -14.61 -6.66 3.31
C TYR A 77 -16.02 -7.05 3.80
N LYS A 78 -17.00 -6.21 3.43
CA LYS A 78 -18.45 -6.37 3.58
C LYS A 78 -19.21 -5.65 2.47
N PHE A 79 -20.49 -6.00 2.31
CA PHE A 79 -21.42 -5.30 1.44
C PHE A 79 -22.24 -4.27 2.24
N VAL A 80 -22.25 -3.04 1.73
CA VAL A 80 -22.99 -1.92 2.32
C VAL A 80 -24.20 -1.62 1.47
N ILE A 81 -25.39 -1.79 2.04
CA ILE A 81 -26.67 -1.64 1.35
C ILE A 81 -27.33 -0.32 1.74
N ASP A 82 -27.90 0.35 0.74
CA ASP A 82 -28.76 1.55 0.90
C ASP A 82 -28.13 2.66 1.75
N GLY A 83 -26.85 2.96 1.48
CA GLY A 83 -26.10 4.05 2.11
C GLY A 83 -25.68 3.79 3.56
N GLY A 84 -25.41 2.53 3.93
CA GLY A 84 -24.94 2.19 5.28
C GLY A 84 -26.03 1.71 6.23
N LYS A 85 -27.29 1.61 5.78
CA LYS A 85 -28.42 1.17 6.61
C LYS A 85 -28.33 -0.30 6.98
N VAL A 86 -27.78 -1.12 6.10
CA VAL A 86 -27.59 -2.56 6.32
C VAL A 86 -26.19 -2.94 5.87
N TRP A 87 -25.48 -3.66 6.73
CA TRP A 87 -24.20 -4.30 6.42
C TRP A 87 -24.44 -5.79 6.28
N LYS A 88 -23.91 -6.38 5.22
CA LYS A 88 -23.96 -7.82 4.99
C LYS A 88 -22.56 -8.36 4.82
N GLU A 89 -22.29 -9.40 5.60
CA GLU A 89 -21.14 -10.28 5.38
C GLU A 89 -21.32 -11.03 4.06
N ASP A 90 -20.19 -11.39 3.47
CA ASP A 90 -20.16 -12.33 2.37
C ASP A 90 -20.30 -13.76 2.95
N PRO A 91 -21.42 -14.47 2.72
CA PRO A 91 -21.63 -15.82 3.27
C PRO A 91 -20.71 -16.89 2.66
N ASP A 92 -20.01 -16.56 1.57
CA ASP A 92 -19.14 -17.45 0.79
C ASP A 92 -17.68 -16.95 0.78
N ALA A 93 -17.31 -16.08 1.74
CA ALA A 93 -15.97 -15.50 1.83
C ALA A 93 -14.90 -16.60 2.04
N PRO A 94 -13.67 -16.44 1.49
CA PRO A 94 -12.58 -17.38 1.71
C PRO A 94 -12.18 -17.56 3.18
N GLY A 95 -12.48 -16.59 4.03
CA GLY A 95 -12.44 -16.72 5.48
C GLY A 95 -13.10 -15.54 6.19
N TYR A 96 -13.05 -15.53 7.51
CA TYR A 96 -13.74 -14.56 8.34
C TYR A 96 -12.89 -14.06 9.49
N THR A 97 -13.16 -12.83 9.95
CA THR A 97 -12.66 -12.30 11.22
C THR A 97 -13.78 -11.57 11.94
N ASP A 98 -13.71 -11.52 13.28
CA ASP A 98 -14.63 -10.72 14.10
C ASP A 98 -14.57 -9.25 13.66
N ASP A 99 -15.74 -8.60 13.60
CA ASP A 99 -15.86 -7.20 13.18
C ASP A 99 -15.81 -6.18 14.33
N GLY A 100 -15.77 -6.64 15.58
CA GLY A 100 -15.79 -5.84 16.80
C GLY A 100 -17.17 -5.39 17.26
N PHE A 101 -18.25 -5.79 16.57
CA PHE A 101 -19.63 -5.35 16.79
C PHE A 101 -20.63 -6.52 16.86
N GLY A 102 -20.14 -7.76 17.03
CA GLY A 102 -20.97 -8.95 17.13
C GLY A 102 -21.36 -9.58 15.79
N GLY A 103 -20.70 -9.18 14.70
CA GLY A 103 -20.74 -9.83 13.38
C GLY A 103 -19.35 -10.22 12.89
N LYS A 104 -19.22 -10.56 11.61
CA LYS A 104 -17.94 -10.92 10.99
C LYS A 104 -17.70 -10.20 9.66
N ASN A 105 -16.44 -9.91 9.39
CA ASN A 105 -15.96 -9.43 8.10
C ASN A 105 -15.55 -10.63 7.24
N GLY A 106 -15.86 -10.58 5.94
CA GLY A 106 -15.24 -11.51 4.99
C GLY A 106 -13.77 -11.14 4.83
N VAL A 107 -12.90 -12.13 4.66
CA VAL A 107 -11.46 -11.93 4.52
C VAL A 107 -10.97 -12.78 3.35
N PHE A 108 -10.03 -12.26 2.58
CA PHE A 108 -9.32 -13.02 1.55
C PHE A 108 -7.89 -12.54 1.43
N THR A 109 -7.00 -13.38 0.91
CA THR A 109 -5.65 -12.99 0.51
C THR A 109 -5.55 -13.09 -1.01
N LEU A 110 -5.05 -12.02 -1.63
CA LEU A 110 -4.67 -12.01 -3.03
C LEU A 110 -3.18 -12.34 -3.11
N ALA A 111 -2.82 -13.39 -3.82
CA ALA A 111 -1.43 -13.82 -4.00
C ALA A 111 -1.05 -13.85 -5.47
N LEU A 112 0.23 -13.65 -5.78
CA LEU A 112 0.77 -13.89 -7.11
C LEU A 112 1.30 -15.32 -7.18
N LYS A 113 0.77 -16.12 -8.10
CA LYS A 113 1.21 -17.49 -8.36
C LYS A 113 1.51 -17.64 -9.85
N ASP A 114 2.76 -17.98 -10.17
CA ASP A 114 3.24 -18.13 -11.56
C ASP A 114 2.90 -16.91 -12.44
N GLY A 115 3.04 -15.69 -11.87
CA GLY A 115 2.73 -14.43 -12.55
C GLY A 115 1.23 -14.12 -12.73
N LYS A 116 0.33 -14.89 -12.09
CA LYS A 116 -1.12 -14.67 -12.11
C LYS A 116 -1.66 -14.42 -10.70
N LEU A 117 -2.59 -13.48 -10.57
CA LEU A 117 -3.27 -13.25 -9.30
C LEU A 117 -4.23 -14.41 -9.01
N VAL A 118 -4.20 -14.90 -7.79
CA VAL A 118 -5.08 -15.96 -7.28
C VAL A 118 -5.60 -15.57 -5.89
N ILE A 119 -6.87 -15.88 -5.61
CA ILE A 119 -7.43 -15.75 -4.27
C ILE A 119 -7.08 -17.01 -3.48
N VAL A 120 -6.55 -16.81 -2.28
CA VAL A 120 -6.28 -17.87 -1.30
C VAL A 120 -6.95 -17.47 0.03
N ALA A 121 -7.25 -18.44 0.89
CA ALA A 121 -7.79 -18.16 2.23
C ALA A 121 -6.88 -17.19 3.01
N PRO A 122 -7.47 -16.43 3.96
CA PRO A 122 -6.79 -15.39 4.72
C PRO A 122 -5.55 -15.89 5.43
N ALA A 123 -4.41 -15.49 4.91
CA ALA A 123 -3.17 -15.48 5.65
C ALA A 123 -3.17 -14.19 6.48
N PRO A 124 -2.84 -14.19 7.79
CA PRO A 124 -2.31 -12.99 8.46
C PRO A 124 -1.16 -12.40 7.62
N ASP A 125 -0.64 -11.22 7.93
CA ASP A 125 0.52 -10.69 7.20
C ASP A 125 1.77 -11.58 7.47
N ILE A 126 1.87 -12.72 6.76
CA ILE A 126 2.90 -13.77 6.90
C ILE A 126 4.00 -13.62 5.85
N ALA A 127 3.83 -12.71 4.87
CA ALA A 127 4.82 -12.43 3.84
C ALA A 127 6.15 -12.05 4.52
N GLY A 128 7.20 -12.87 4.29
CA GLY A 128 8.53 -12.70 4.89
C GLY A 128 8.75 -13.32 6.28
N LYS A 129 7.78 -14.05 6.85
CA LYS A 129 7.88 -14.66 8.20
C LYS A 129 7.63 -16.17 8.25
N ILE A 130 7.46 -16.82 7.10
CA ILE A 130 7.23 -18.27 7.02
C ILE A 130 8.57 -19.01 7.00
N GLU A 131 8.72 -19.96 7.93
CA GLU A 131 9.84 -20.89 7.99
C GLU A 131 9.35 -22.27 7.53
N ILE A 132 9.81 -22.73 6.35
CA ILE A 132 9.45 -24.05 5.81
C ILE A 132 10.07 -25.14 6.69
N ASN A 133 9.27 -26.13 7.06
CA ASN A 133 9.74 -27.27 7.85
C ASN A 133 10.21 -28.41 6.92
N GLU A 134 11.48 -28.37 6.55
CA GLU A 134 12.09 -29.39 5.67
C GLU A 134 12.27 -30.75 6.38
N GLU A 135 12.29 -30.76 7.71
CA GLU A 135 12.54 -31.96 8.53
C GLU A 135 11.25 -32.66 9.00
N ARG A 136 10.09 -32.24 8.49
CA ARG A 136 8.79 -32.77 8.93
C ARG A 136 8.57 -34.23 8.56
N GLU A 137 7.86 -34.95 9.42
CA GLU A 137 7.19 -36.20 9.02
C GLU A 137 5.84 -35.87 8.36
N GLU A 138 5.45 -36.63 7.34
CA GLU A 138 4.15 -36.42 6.68
C GLU A 138 2.99 -36.78 7.61
N ASN A 139 2.25 -35.76 8.05
CA ASN A 139 1.06 -35.90 8.89
C ASN A 139 -0.21 -35.27 8.29
N PHE A 140 -0.17 -34.90 7.00
CA PHE A 140 -1.31 -34.36 6.26
C PHE A 140 -1.78 -35.34 5.19
N SER A 141 -3.09 -35.44 4.99
CA SER A 141 -3.68 -36.18 3.87
C SER A 141 -4.94 -35.51 3.36
N ILE A 142 -5.34 -35.86 2.13
CA ILE A 142 -6.62 -35.49 1.55
C ILE A 142 -7.49 -36.75 1.49
N GLU A 143 -8.69 -36.67 2.08
CA GLU A 143 -9.70 -37.72 2.00
C GLU A 143 -10.86 -37.28 1.11
N GLU A 144 -11.32 -38.22 0.27
CA GLU A 144 -12.46 -38.05 -0.64
C GLU A 144 -12.38 -36.83 -1.58
N ASN A 145 -11.19 -36.25 -1.77
CA ASN A 145 -10.97 -35.00 -2.51
C ASN A 145 -11.69 -33.77 -1.90
N VAL A 146 -12.10 -33.86 -0.63
CA VAL A 146 -12.90 -32.84 0.07
C VAL A 146 -12.24 -32.45 1.39
N TYR A 147 -11.80 -33.43 2.17
CA TYR A 147 -11.35 -33.20 3.54
C TYR A 147 -9.83 -33.15 3.63
N VAL A 148 -9.32 -32.15 4.34
CA VAL A 148 -7.93 -32.08 4.81
C VAL A 148 -7.87 -32.76 6.16
N VAL A 149 -7.09 -33.84 6.25
CA VAL A 149 -6.87 -34.59 7.50
C VAL A 149 -5.49 -34.28 8.04
N ILE A 150 -5.42 -33.91 9.32
CA ILE A 150 -4.18 -33.58 10.02
C ILE A 150 -4.03 -34.52 11.22
N ARG A 151 -2.91 -35.25 11.28
CA ARG A 151 -2.60 -36.20 12.35
C ARG A 151 -1.65 -35.57 13.38
N PHE A 152 -1.95 -35.73 14.66
CA PHE A 152 -1.16 -35.19 15.76
C PHE A 152 -0.89 -36.24 16.82
N TYR A 153 0.39 -36.44 17.16
CA TYR A 153 0.79 -37.42 18.16
C TYR A 153 0.86 -36.80 19.56
N LYS A 154 -0.04 -37.22 20.44
CA LYS A 154 -0.09 -36.81 21.84
C LYS A 154 -0.69 -37.94 22.71
N PRO A 155 0.12 -38.93 23.13
CA PRO A 155 -0.38 -40.12 23.82
C PRO A 155 -0.97 -39.84 25.20
N ASP A 156 -0.53 -38.77 25.87
CA ASP A 156 -0.99 -38.41 27.22
C ASP A 156 -2.22 -37.47 27.22
N ALA A 157 -2.73 -37.08 26.05
CA ALA A 157 -3.88 -36.18 25.96
C ALA A 157 -5.20 -36.91 26.29
N LYS A 158 -6.15 -36.20 26.91
CA LYS A 158 -7.51 -36.71 27.15
C LYS A 158 -8.47 -36.30 26.05
N TYR A 159 -8.29 -35.10 25.52
CA TYR A 159 -9.00 -34.57 24.36
C TYR A 159 -8.14 -33.48 23.69
N VAL A 160 -8.30 -33.33 22.39
CA VAL A 160 -7.56 -32.37 21.58
C VAL A 160 -8.54 -31.62 20.70
N PHE A 161 -8.39 -30.30 20.63
CA PHE A 161 -9.04 -29.44 19.64
C PHE A 161 -8.00 -28.88 18.68
N ILE A 162 -8.41 -28.49 17.48
CA ILE A 162 -7.59 -27.70 16.57
C ILE A 162 -8.16 -26.28 16.47
N ALA A 163 -7.30 -25.29 16.64
CA ALA A 163 -7.64 -23.88 16.58
C ALA A 163 -6.81 -23.23 15.47
N GLY A 164 -7.44 -22.48 14.58
CA GLY A 164 -6.76 -21.86 13.46
C GLY A 164 -7.58 -20.78 12.77
N SER A 165 -7.05 -20.22 11.69
CA SER A 165 -7.73 -19.16 10.94
C SER A 165 -9.09 -19.60 10.38
N PHE A 166 -9.28 -20.89 10.12
CA PHE A 166 -10.54 -21.46 9.62
C PHE A 166 -11.68 -21.52 10.65
N ASN A 167 -11.38 -21.41 11.95
CA ASN A 167 -12.39 -21.42 13.03
C ASN A 167 -12.18 -20.25 14.02
N ASN A 168 -11.58 -19.16 13.55
CA ASN A 168 -11.31 -17.96 14.34
C ASN A 168 -10.54 -18.25 15.64
N TRP A 169 -9.60 -19.20 15.60
CA TRP A 169 -8.78 -19.60 16.75
C TRP A 169 -9.60 -20.08 17.95
N SER A 170 -10.83 -20.59 17.74
CA SER A 170 -11.61 -21.14 18.85
C SER A 170 -10.92 -22.38 19.44
N SER A 171 -10.73 -22.37 20.75
CA SER A 171 -10.11 -23.48 21.50
C SER A 171 -11.04 -24.67 21.72
N SER A 172 -12.30 -24.60 21.26
CA SER A 172 -13.34 -25.58 21.59
C SER A 172 -14.32 -25.89 20.46
N ASP A 173 -14.19 -25.28 19.27
CA ASP A 173 -15.19 -25.45 18.22
C ASP A 173 -14.91 -26.67 17.32
N THR A 174 -13.63 -27.06 17.17
CA THR A 174 -13.23 -28.13 16.26
C THR A 174 -12.45 -29.21 17.01
N GLU A 175 -13.15 -30.24 17.44
CA GLU A 175 -12.59 -31.39 18.17
C GLU A 175 -11.80 -32.32 17.22
N CYS A 176 -10.68 -32.86 17.70
CA CYS A 176 -9.92 -33.91 17.02
C CYS A 176 -10.35 -35.29 17.54
N TYR A 177 -10.50 -36.25 16.63
CA TYR A 177 -10.89 -37.62 16.96
C TYR A 177 -9.67 -38.47 17.35
N SER A 178 -9.81 -39.37 18.32
CA SER A 178 -8.74 -40.32 18.63
C SER A 178 -8.64 -41.39 17.54
N ALA A 179 -7.44 -41.53 16.97
CA ALA A 179 -7.10 -42.55 15.97
C ALA A 179 -6.42 -43.79 16.59
N GLY A 180 -6.31 -43.86 17.92
CA GLY A 180 -5.61 -44.93 18.65
C GLY A 180 -4.11 -44.69 18.80
N ASP A 181 -3.49 -45.42 19.74
CA ASP A 181 -2.04 -45.39 20.01
C ASP A 181 -1.44 -43.99 20.24
N GLY A 182 -2.25 -43.04 20.73
CA GLY A 182 -1.85 -41.66 21.00
C GLY A 182 -1.93 -40.70 19.82
N TRP A 183 -2.50 -41.13 18.69
CA TRP A 183 -2.77 -40.28 17.54
C TRP A 183 -4.16 -39.63 17.63
N TRP A 184 -4.22 -38.38 17.18
CA TRP A 184 -5.41 -37.55 17.07
C TRP A 184 -5.55 -37.05 15.64
N GLU A 185 -6.79 -36.96 15.14
CA GLU A 185 -7.11 -36.58 13.77
C GLU A 185 -8.08 -35.40 13.73
N ALA A 186 -7.66 -34.31 13.08
CA ALA A 186 -8.55 -33.23 12.68
C ALA A 186 -9.00 -33.46 11.24
N VAL A 187 -10.30 -33.42 10.98
CA VAL A 187 -10.90 -33.53 9.64
C VAL A 187 -11.53 -32.19 9.30
N LEU A 188 -10.97 -31.49 8.32
CA LEU A 188 -11.34 -30.11 7.99
C LEU A 188 -11.85 -30.02 6.55
N GLU A 189 -13.03 -29.44 6.36
CA GLU A 189 -13.51 -29.04 5.03
C GLU A 189 -12.98 -27.63 4.72
N LEU A 190 -11.90 -27.58 3.95
CA LEU A 190 -11.19 -26.33 3.65
C LEU A 190 -11.23 -26.03 2.16
N THR A 191 -11.47 -24.76 1.84
CA THR A 191 -11.27 -24.25 0.49
C THR A 191 -9.78 -24.07 0.20
N PRO A 192 -9.38 -23.92 -1.09
CA PRO A 192 -8.02 -23.54 -1.42
C PRO A 192 -7.56 -22.27 -0.67
N GLY A 193 -6.44 -22.36 0.04
CA GLY A 193 -5.98 -21.29 0.90
C GLY A 193 -4.80 -21.60 1.80
N VAL A 194 -4.20 -20.56 2.40
CA VAL A 194 -3.14 -20.72 3.42
C VAL A 194 -3.77 -20.55 4.80
N TYR A 195 -3.47 -21.49 5.70
CA TYR A 195 -4.07 -21.58 7.03
C TYR A 195 -2.99 -21.59 8.11
N GLN A 196 -3.25 -20.87 9.21
CA GLN A 196 -2.47 -21.00 10.44
C GLN A 196 -3.25 -21.81 11.46
N TYR A 197 -2.56 -22.60 12.29
CA TYR A 197 -3.20 -23.43 13.32
C TYR A 197 -2.28 -23.76 14.50
N LYS A 198 -2.90 -24.20 15.60
CA LYS A 198 -2.31 -24.90 16.75
C LYS A 198 -3.28 -25.98 17.24
N PHE A 199 -2.77 -26.94 18.00
CA PHE A 199 -3.59 -27.87 18.77
C PHE A 199 -3.81 -27.34 20.18
N VAL A 200 -5.00 -27.55 20.74
CA VAL A 200 -5.34 -27.25 22.12
C VAL A 200 -5.57 -28.57 22.86
N VAL A 201 -4.62 -28.94 23.70
CA VAL A 201 -4.63 -30.18 24.48
C VAL A 201 -5.24 -29.90 25.85
N ASP A 202 -6.20 -30.75 26.25
CA ASP A 202 -6.88 -30.69 27.55
C ASP A 202 -7.46 -29.29 27.90
N GLY A 203 -7.81 -28.51 26.88
CA GLY A 203 -8.48 -27.20 26.98
C GLY A 203 -7.61 -26.03 27.45
N LYS A 204 -6.31 -26.24 27.66
CA LYS A 204 -5.40 -25.20 28.21
C LYS A 204 -4.03 -25.14 27.53
N ASP A 205 -3.56 -26.25 26.97
CA ASP A 205 -2.20 -26.35 26.47
C ASP A 205 -2.19 -26.15 24.95
N TRP A 206 -1.74 -24.99 24.51
CA TRP A 206 -1.60 -24.65 23.10
C TRP A 206 -0.28 -25.20 22.57
N VAL A 207 -0.37 -26.19 21.69
CA VAL A 207 0.78 -26.94 21.16
C VAL A 207 0.92 -26.66 19.68
N THR A 208 2.11 -26.20 19.30
CA THR A 208 2.52 -26.10 17.90
C THR A 208 2.80 -27.49 17.37
N ASP A 209 2.26 -27.80 16.18
CA ASP A 209 2.51 -29.07 15.52
C ASP A 209 3.98 -29.18 15.07
N PRO A 210 4.78 -30.12 15.61
CA PRO A 210 6.18 -30.30 15.20
C PRO A 210 6.35 -30.78 13.75
N ASN A 211 5.27 -31.23 13.11
CA ASN A 211 5.26 -31.72 11.73
C ASN A 211 4.50 -30.79 10.76
N ALA A 212 4.14 -29.59 11.21
CA ALA A 212 3.51 -28.58 10.34
C ALA A 212 4.37 -28.33 9.09
N PRO A 213 3.77 -28.17 7.89
CA PRO A 213 4.53 -27.92 6.67
C PRO A 213 5.42 -26.67 6.72
N ALA A 214 5.00 -25.67 7.48
CA ALA A 214 5.77 -24.47 7.76
C ALA A 214 5.34 -23.84 9.08
N TYR A 215 6.09 -22.82 9.52
CA TYR A 215 5.85 -22.09 10.75
C TYR A 215 5.82 -20.59 10.54
N VAL A 216 5.17 -19.88 11.44
CA VAL A 216 5.31 -18.43 11.62
C VAL A 216 5.30 -18.08 13.11
N ASP A 217 6.00 -17.02 13.50
CA ASP A 217 5.90 -16.41 14.84
C ASP A 217 4.43 -16.12 15.22
N ASP A 218 4.02 -16.53 16.44
CA ASP A 218 2.65 -16.34 16.93
C ASP A 218 2.40 -14.98 17.61
N GLY A 219 3.42 -14.13 17.72
CA GLY A 219 3.39 -12.82 18.38
C GLY A 219 3.60 -12.87 19.89
N PHE A 220 3.75 -14.06 20.47
CA PHE A 220 3.88 -14.30 21.91
C PHE A 220 5.14 -15.10 22.28
N GLY A 221 6.11 -15.17 21.36
CA GLY A 221 7.37 -15.89 21.54
C GLY A 221 7.29 -17.38 21.23
N GLY A 222 6.19 -17.87 20.64
CA GLY A 222 6.03 -19.20 20.09
C GLY A 222 5.82 -19.17 18.57
N LYS A 223 5.38 -20.30 18.00
CA LYS A 223 5.08 -20.42 16.56
C LYS A 223 3.69 -21.00 16.30
N ASN A 224 3.03 -20.56 15.24
CA ASN A 224 1.87 -21.23 14.64
C ASN A 224 2.34 -22.20 13.55
N GLY A 225 1.64 -23.32 13.39
CA GLY A 225 1.80 -24.17 12.20
C GLY A 225 1.10 -23.53 11.00
N VAL A 226 1.65 -23.70 9.80
CA VAL A 226 1.15 -23.11 8.55
C VAL A 226 1.08 -24.17 7.45
N PHE A 227 -0.03 -24.22 6.72
CA PHE A 227 -0.19 -25.09 5.55
C PHE A 227 -0.99 -24.40 4.45
N GLU A 228 -0.83 -24.85 3.20
CA GLU A 228 -1.65 -24.43 2.07
C GLU A 228 -2.48 -25.60 1.54
N VAL A 229 -3.74 -25.31 1.22
CA VAL A 229 -4.67 -26.16 0.47
C VAL A 229 -4.82 -25.58 -0.93
N TRP A 230 -4.85 -26.42 -1.98
CA TRP A 230 -5.07 -25.93 -3.34
C TRP A 230 -5.72 -26.95 -4.26
N LYS A 231 -6.14 -26.48 -5.45
CA LYS A 231 -6.58 -27.36 -6.54
C LYS A 231 -5.51 -27.46 -7.62
N GLU A 232 -5.24 -28.68 -8.05
CA GLU A 232 -4.38 -29.03 -9.17
C GLU A 232 -5.08 -30.13 -9.97
N ASP A 233 -5.34 -29.87 -11.26
CA ASP A 233 -6.09 -30.76 -12.14
C ASP A 233 -7.46 -31.21 -11.57
N GLY A 234 -8.13 -30.32 -10.84
CA GLY A 234 -9.43 -30.58 -10.20
C GLY A 234 -9.35 -31.39 -8.88
N LEU A 235 -8.15 -31.79 -8.47
CA LEU A 235 -7.91 -32.49 -7.21
C LEU A 235 -7.43 -31.51 -6.13
N LEU A 236 -7.97 -31.67 -4.92
CA LEU A 236 -7.52 -30.98 -3.73
C LEU A 236 -6.17 -31.54 -3.30
N LYS A 237 -5.28 -30.64 -2.87
CA LYS A 237 -3.92 -30.92 -2.44
C LYS A 237 -3.64 -30.10 -1.18
N VAL A 238 -2.71 -30.57 -0.35
CA VAL A 238 -2.27 -29.89 0.88
C VAL A 238 -0.77 -30.03 1.05
N GLY A 239 -0.12 -29.03 1.65
CA GLY A 239 1.32 -29.07 1.91
C GLY A 239 1.90 -27.73 2.36
N ALA A 240 3.21 -27.59 2.19
CA ALA A 240 3.91 -26.35 2.48
C ALA A 240 3.37 -25.21 1.59
N PRO A 241 3.19 -24.00 2.15
CA PRO A 241 2.77 -22.85 1.36
C PRO A 241 3.69 -22.63 0.15
N ARG A 242 3.09 -22.63 -1.04
CA ARG A 242 3.75 -22.41 -2.33
C ARG A 242 3.72 -20.94 -2.74
N VAL A 243 3.34 -20.05 -1.81
CA VAL A 243 3.60 -18.62 -1.95
C VAL A 243 5.10 -18.52 -2.19
N GLN A 244 5.50 -18.26 -3.44
CA GLN A 244 6.81 -17.68 -3.66
C GLN A 244 6.81 -16.45 -2.79
N LEU A 245 7.69 -16.45 -1.78
CA LEU A 245 8.18 -15.21 -1.23
C LEU A 245 8.44 -14.33 -2.46
N GLU A 246 7.70 -13.24 -2.60
CA GLU A 246 8.35 -12.08 -3.19
C GLU A 246 9.66 -12.02 -2.40
N VAL A 247 10.76 -12.35 -3.07
CA VAL A 247 12.03 -11.70 -2.80
C VAL A 247 11.60 -10.29 -2.50
N GLU A 248 11.74 -9.85 -1.23
CA GLU A 248 11.52 -8.46 -0.88
C GLU A 248 11.99 -7.69 -2.10
N GLU A 249 11.10 -6.99 -2.80
CA GLU A 249 11.58 -5.88 -3.61
C GLU A 249 12.39 -5.13 -2.60
N LYS A 250 13.73 -5.27 -2.71
CA LYS A 250 14.69 -4.76 -1.77
C LYS A 250 14.13 -3.40 -1.46
N LYS A 251 13.70 -3.20 -0.22
CA LYS A 251 13.30 -1.89 0.29
C LYS A 251 14.38 -0.98 -0.24
N VAL A 252 14.09 -0.18 -1.29
CA VAL A 252 15.15 0.33 -2.17
C VAL A 252 16.08 1.06 -1.24
N GLU A 253 17.24 0.46 -0.95
CA GLU A 253 18.30 1.20 -0.29
C GLU A 253 18.50 2.36 -1.25
N MET A 254 18.32 3.59 -0.75
CA MET A 254 18.55 4.76 -1.57
C MET A 254 19.85 4.54 -2.34
N PRO A 255 19.83 4.61 -3.68
CA PRO A 255 21.00 4.30 -4.49
C PRO A 255 22.19 5.09 -3.95
N LYS A 256 23.27 4.39 -3.55
CA LYS A 256 24.44 5.00 -2.90
C LYS A 256 25.24 5.92 -3.84
N GLU A 257 24.88 6.01 -5.12
CA GLU A 257 25.44 6.97 -6.06
C GLU A 257 24.31 7.79 -6.74
N ASN A 258 24.00 8.95 -6.16
CA ASN A 258 23.15 9.97 -6.78
C ASN A 258 24.01 10.85 -7.71
N ILE A 259 23.77 10.81 -9.03
CA ILE A 259 24.36 11.76 -9.99
C ILE A 259 23.61 13.12 -9.95
N VAL A 260 22.40 13.16 -9.41
CA VAL A 260 21.66 14.40 -9.15
C VAL A 260 21.98 14.87 -7.73
N ARG A 261 22.48 16.10 -7.56
CA ARG A 261 22.59 16.72 -6.22
C ARG A 261 21.22 16.62 -5.52
N SER A 262 21.10 15.72 -4.55
CA SER A 262 19.95 15.68 -3.65
C SER A 262 20.11 16.83 -2.67
N VAL A 263 19.22 17.83 -2.76
CA VAL A 263 19.06 18.81 -1.70
C VAL A 263 18.13 18.17 -0.67
N GLU A 264 18.64 17.95 0.53
CA GLU A 264 17.85 17.56 1.69
C GLU A 264 17.53 18.82 2.51
N TYR A 265 16.34 18.85 3.09
CA TYR A 265 15.85 19.94 3.93
C TYR A 265 15.70 19.45 5.36
N SER A 266 15.97 20.32 6.33
CA SER A 266 15.76 20.00 7.74
C SER A 266 14.30 20.31 8.08
N VAL A 267 13.59 19.37 8.69
CA VAL A 267 12.21 19.61 9.15
C VAL A 267 12.25 19.86 10.66
N ASP A 268 12.66 21.06 11.05
CA ASP A 268 12.85 21.47 12.45
C ASP A 268 12.14 22.78 12.83
N GLY A 269 11.45 23.40 11.88
CA GLY A 269 10.69 24.63 12.04
C GLY A 269 11.53 25.90 11.86
N LYS A 270 12.77 25.80 11.38
CA LYS A 270 13.67 26.94 11.17
C LYS A 270 14.31 26.91 9.79
N LEU A 271 14.12 27.99 9.06
CA LEU A 271 14.67 28.11 7.71
C LEU A 271 16.18 28.40 7.71
N THR A 272 16.93 27.52 7.06
CA THR A 272 18.30 27.70 6.63
C THR A 272 18.41 28.58 5.37
N ASP A 273 19.62 29.01 5.03
CA ASP A 273 19.86 29.77 3.78
C ASP A 273 19.55 28.93 2.52
N VAL A 274 19.68 27.61 2.60
CA VAL A 274 19.33 26.68 1.50
C VAL A 274 17.82 26.66 1.27
N GLU A 275 17.03 26.59 2.33
CA GLU A 275 15.55 26.58 2.24
C GLU A 275 15.02 27.94 1.77
N LYS A 276 15.63 29.05 2.22
CA LYS A 276 15.29 30.40 1.78
C LYS A 276 15.59 30.66 0.29
N ALA A 277 16.50 29.90 -0.31
CA ALA A 277 16.82 30.01 -1.73
C ALA A 277 15.82 29.27 -2.66
N THR A 278 14.80 28.61 -2.10
CA THR A 278 13.77 27.90 -2.88
C THR A 278 12.67 28.84 -3.38
N ALA A 279 11.69 28.31 -4.12
CA ALA A 279 10.62 29.13 -4.68
C ALA A 279 9.71 29.67 -3.56
N TYR A 280 9.67 30.99 -3.41
CA TYR A 280 8.85 31.68 -2.42
C TYR A 280 7.61 32.29 -3.08
N PHE A 281 6.45 32.07 -2.46
CA PHE A 281 5.17 32.61 -2.88
C PHE A 281 4.64 33.54 -1.79
N GLU A 282 4.63 34.84 -2.08
CA GLU A 282 4.21 35.86 -1.13
C GLU A 282 2.69 35.84 -0.90
N ALA A 283 2.30 36.11 0.34
CA ALA A 283 0.94 36.21 0.82
C ALA A 283 0.76 37.52 1.62
N THR A 284 -0.42 37.73 2.21
CA THR A 284 -0.74 38.96 2.96
C THR A 284 -1.37 38.64 4.31
N ALA A 285 -1.31 39.57 5.27
CA ALA A 285 -1.81 39.39 6.64
C ALA A 285 -1.07 38.26 7.39
N ILE A 286 -1.77 37.36 8.09
CA ILE A 286 -1.19 36.32 8.96
C ILE A 286 -0.35 35.32 8.15
N PHE A 287 -0.78 34.97 6.95
CA PHE A 287 0.02 34.16 6.02
C PHE A 287 0.95 35.11 5.26
N LYS A 288 2.26 35.05 5.52
CA LYS A 288 3.25 35.92 4.84
C LYS A 288 3.74 35.35 3.53
N GLY A 289 3.83 34.03 3.46
CA GLY A 289 4.14 33.32 2.24
C GLY A 289 4.60 31.90 2.51
N ALA A 290 4.87 31.17 1.44
CA ALA A 290 5.34 29.79 1.54
C ALA A 290 6.52 29.55 0.61
N TYR A 291 7.52 28.86 1.13
CA TYR A 291 8.59 28.25 0.38
C TYR A 291 8.12 26.88 -0.09
N VAL A 292 8.22 26.61 -1.38
CA VAL A 292 7.88 25.30 -1.97
C VAL A 292 9.09 24.78 -2.72
N ALA A 293 9.49 23.56 -2.36
CA ALA A 293 10.62 22.88 -2.94
C ALA A 293 10.36 21.38 -3.09
N ARG A 294 11.35 20.69 -3.63
CA ARG A 294 11.31 19.23 -3.83
C ARG A 294 12.66 18.62 -3.53
N THR A 295 12.64 17.40 -3.01
CA THR A 295 13.80 16.52 -2.91
C THR A 295 13.70 15.42 -3.98
N SER A 296 14.55 14.39 -3.90
CA SER A 296 14.41 13.18 -4.72
C SER A 296 13.19 12.33 -4.35
N SER A 297 12.66 12.47 -3.13
CA SER A 297 11.63 11.57 -2.58
C SER A 297 10.42 12.26 -1.95
N ALA A 298 10.45 13.59 -1.79
CA ALA A 298 9.38 14.32 -1.10
C ALA A 298 9.17 15.74 -1.64
N LEU A 299 7.94 16.22 -1.48
CA LEU A 299 7.60 17.63 -1.53
C LEU A 299 8.01 18.27 -0.20
N TYR A 300 8.68 19.42 -0.26
CA TYR A 300 8.98 20.25 0.89
C TYR A 300 8.18 21.55 0.83
N VAL A 301 7.49 21.89 1.91
CA VAL A 301 6.77 23.16 2.06
C VAL A 301 7.10 23.75 3.42
N ALA A 302 7.51 25.02 3.44
CA ALA A 302 7.64 25.80 4.67
C ALA A 302 6.77 27.05 4.60
N VAL A 303 5.91 27.23 5.60
CA VAL A 303 4.93 28.31 5.66
C VAL A 303 5.38 29.35 6.67
N GLU A 304 5.59 30.56 6.16
CA GLU A 304 5.95 31.73 6.95
C GLU A 304 4.68 32.49 7.35
N LEU A 305 4.55 32.72 8.67
CA LEU A 305 3.49 33.53 9.26
C LEU A 305 4.05 34.92 9.63
N ASP A 306 3.17 35.87 9.95
CA ASP A 306 3.53 37.25 10.31
C ASP A 306 4.35 37.41 11.60
N LYS A 307 4.46 36.33 12.37
CA LYS A 307 5.33 36.15 13.53
C LYS A 307 5.70 34.66 13.66
N PRO A 308 6.64 34.28 14.54
CA PRO A 308 7.03 32.88 14.71
C PRO A 308 5.82 31.95 14.88
N ALA A 309 5.79 30.85 14.12
CA ALA A 309 4.65 29.93 14.07
C ALA A 309 4.28 29.34 15.44
N LYS A 310 5.26 29.11 16.32
CA LYS A 310 5.05 28.66 17.70
C LYS A 310 4.17 29.61 18.53
N ASP A 311 4.14 30.90 18.20
CA ASP A 311 3.33 31.90 18.90
C ASP A 311 1.84 31.80 18.54
N TYR A 312 1.50 30.96 17.55
CA TYR A 312 0.15 30.59 17.15
C TYR A 312 -0.33 29.27 17.74
N LEU A 313 0.51 28.54 18.49
CA LEU A 313 0.10 27.32 19.17
C LEU A 313 -1.08 27.58 20.12
N ASN A 314 -1.99 26.61 20.21
CA ASN A 314 -3.27 26.67 20.92
C ASN A 314 -4.34 27.58 20.27
N GLN A 315 -4.05 28.21 19.13
CA GLN A 315 -5.02 29.03 18.39
C GLN A 315 -5.71 28.23 17.28
N ASN A 316 -6.89 28.69 16.86
CA ASN A 316 -7.71 28.04 15.84
C ASN A 316 -7.23 28.37 14.41
N ILE A 317 -5.99 27.97 14.13
CA ILE A 317 -5.32 28.16 12.85
C ILE A 317 -5.00 26.79 12.26
N LEU A 318 -5.36 26.60 10.99
CA LEU A 318 -4.91 25.46 10.19
C LEU A 318 -3.88 25.95 9.18
N VAL A 319 -2.79 25.22 9.08
CA VAL A 319 -1.81 25.39 8.00
C VAL A 319 -1.83 24.11 7.18
N GLU A 320 -2.07 24.23 5.89
CA GLU A 320 -2.46 23.11 5.06
C GLU A 320 -1.79 23.14 3.69
N VAL A 321 -1.56 21.95 3.14
CA VAL A 321 -1.07 21.73 1.79
C VAL A 321 -2.09 20.88 1.06
N TYR A 322 -2.60 21.38 -0.06
CA TYR A 322 -3.50 20.65 -0.94
C TYR A 322 -2.76 20.27 -2.21
N THR A 323 -2.94 19.04 -2.68
CA THR A 323 -2.26 18.56 -3.89
C THR A 323 -3.10 17.59 -4.69
N ASP A 324 -2.85 17.54 -5.99
CA ASP A 324 -3.33 16.49 -6.88
C ASP A 324 -2.27 15.39 -7.06
N SER A 325 -2.59 14.43 -7.94
CA SER A 325 -1.67 13.41 -8.43
C SER A 325 -2.15 12.93 -9.81
N PRO A 326 -1.24 12.54 -10.72
CA PRO A 326 -1.60 12.00 -12.04
C PRO A 326 -2.55 10.81 -12.00
N ARG A 327 -2.58 10.06 -10.89
CA ARG A 327 -3.39 8.84 -10.74
C ARG A 327 -4.48 8.95 -9.67
N MET A 328 -4.87 10.16 -9.26
CA MET A 328 -5.94 10.32 -8.28
C MET A 328 -7.29 9.82 -8.85
N THR A 329 -8.01 9.01 -8.08
CA THR A 329 -9.30 8.44 -8.48
C THR A 329 -10.50 9.30 -8.05
N SER A 330 -10.32 10.09 -6.99
CA SER A 330 -11.30 11.04 -6.46
C SER A 330 -10.64 12.39 -6.23
N ALA A 331 -11.40 13.47 -6.45
CA ALA A 331 -10.86 14.83 -6.31
C ALA A 331 -11.92 15.86 -5.96
N ASN A 332 -11.57 16.80 -5.09
CA ASN A 332 -12.39 17.93 -4.69
C ASN A 332 -11.97 19.19 -5.48
N THR A 333 -12.85 20.18 -5.57
CA THR A 333 -12.51 21.51 -6.11
C THR A 333 -12.41 22.57 -5.03
N LYS A 334 -12.73 22.22 -3.78
CA LYS A 334 -12.73 23.12 -2.63
C LYS A 334 -11.79 22.68 -1.53
N THR A 335 -11.28 23.66 -0.79
CA THR A 335 -10.63 23.46 0.50
C THR A 335 -11.62 22.91 1.54
N TYR A 336 -11.13 22.58 2.73
CA TYR A 336 -11.96 22.10 3.83
C TYR A 336 -12.99 23.13 4.30
N ASN A 337 -12.65 24.42 4.29
CA ASN A 337 -13.57 25.49 4.65
C ASN A 337 -14.39 26.03 3.47
N GLY A 338 -14.26 25.43 2.28
CA GLY A 338 -15.14 25.69 1.14
C GLY A 338 -14.66 26.72 0.13
N THR A 339 -13.42 27.18 0.22
CA THR A 339 -12.80 28.06 -0.79
C THR A 339 -12.54 27.29 -2.08
N GLU A 340 -12.95 27.84 -3.21
CA GLU A 340 -12.74 27.22 -4.53
C GLU A 340 -11.27 27.30 -4.95
N LEU A 341 -10.72 26.19 -5.43
CA LEU A 341 -9.37 26.08 -5.98
C LEU A 341 -9.45 26.07 -7.51
N THR A 342 -8.43 26.61 -8.18
CA THR A 342 -8.41 26.68 -9.65
C THR A 342 -8.17 25.33 -10.31
N LYS A 343 -7.74 24.32 -9.54
CA LYS A 343 -7.52 22.94 -9.98
C LYS A 343 -8.13 21.96 -8.98
N LYS A 344 -8.50 20.79 -9.48
CA LYS A 344 -8.95 19.67 -8.65
C LYS A 344 -7.79 19.17 -7.79
N VAL A 345 -8.08 18.80 -6.56
CA VAL A 345 -7.10 18.29 -5.59
C VAL A 345 -7.58 16.96 -5.00
N GLY A 346 -6.67 16.01 -4.85
CA GLY A 346 -6.95 14.67 -4.33
C GLY A 346 -6.57 14.52 -2.86
N PHE A 347 -5.66 15.36 -2.36
CA PHE A 347 -5.01 15.18 -1.07
C PHE A 347 -4.91 16.48 -0.30
N ARG A 348 -5.01 16.38 1.02
CA ARG A 348 -4.90 17.49 1.98
C ARG A 348 -4.03 17.05 3.15
N PHE A 349 -2.98 17.82 3.43
CA PHE A 349 -2.10 17.67 4.57
C PHE A 349 -2.31 18.86 5.50
N SER A 350 -2.49 18.64 6.79
CA SER A 350 -2.96 19.69 7.71
C SER A 350 -2.21 19.65 9.03
N ILE A 351 -1.80 20.81 9.50
CA ILE A 351 -1.35 21.05 10.87
C ILE A 351 -2.36 21.97 11.53
N ASN A 352 -2.94 21.50 12.64
CA ASN A 352 -3.84 22.28 13.46
C ASN A 352 -3.07 22.84 14.66
N MET A 353 -2.84 24.16 14.68
CA MET A 353 -2.08 24.84 15.72
C MET A 353 -2.66 24.65 17.11
N LYS A 354 -3.97 24.44 17.21
CA LYS A 354 -4.67 24.19 18.47
C LYS A 354 -4.28 22.86 19.10
N THR A 355 -4.09 21.81 18.29
CA THR A 355 -3.85 20.45 18.77
C THR A 355 -2.40 20.01 18.67
N TYR A 356 -1.58 20.72 17.90
CA TYR A 356 -0.16 20.40 17.69
C TYR A 356 0.69 20.29 18.96
N PRO A 357 0.50 21.13 20.02
CA PRO A 357 1.28 20.99 21.26
C PRO A 357 1.12 19.63 21.95
N VAL A 358 -0.04 19.00 21.78
CA VAL A 358 -0.37 17.67 22.33
C VAL A 358 -0.04 16.57 21.32
N ARG A 359 -0.26 16.83 20.04
CA ARG A 359 -0.06 15.88 18.94
C ARG A 359 0.89 16.51 17.94
N LYS A 360 2.21 16.38 18.19
CA LYS A 360 3.28 16.90 17.33
C LYS A 360 3.39 16.11 16.01
N ARG A 361 2.32 16.10 15.22
CA ARG A 361 2.20 15.43 13.92
C ARG A 361 1.18 16.14 13.05
N GLY A 362 1.37 16.06 11.74
CA GLY A 362 0.35 16.46 10.78
C GLY A 362 -0.77 15.42 10.63
N SER A 363 -1.84 15.79 9.94
CA SER A 363 -2.94 14.90 9.55
C SER A 363 -3.08 14.89 8.03
N PHE A 364 -3.20 13.70 7.45
CA PHE A 364 -3.33 13.51 6.01
C PHE A 364 -4.75 13.07 5.67
N PHE A 365 -5.35 13.64 4.64
CA PHE A 365 -6.68 13.33 4.17
C PHE A 365 -6.71 13.12 2.65
N ALA A 366 -7.57 12.21 2.20
CA ALA A 366 -7.88 12.01 0.78
C ALA A 366 -9.28 12.56 0.46
N ALA A 367 -9.45 13.08 -0.76
CA ALA A 367 -10.71 13.60 -1.27
C ALA A 367 -11.66 12.46 -1.66
N MET A 368 -12.96 12.65 -1.40
CA MET A 368 -14.00 11.69 -1.79
C MET A 368 -14.68 12.03 -3.12
N GLY A 369 -14.46 13.24 -3.66
CA GLY A 369 -15.09 13.70 -4.91
C GLY A 369 -16.36 14.54 -4.71
N ASP A 370 -16.85 14.63 -3.48
CA ASP A 370 -18.04 15.40 -3.07
C ASP A 370 -17.68 16.60 -2.16
N ASN A 371 -16.42 17.05 -2.21
CA ASN A 371 -15.84 18.05 -1.30
C ASN A 371 -15.70 17.60 0.17
N THR A 372 -15.86 16.31 0.46
CA THR A 372 -15.50 15.73 1.76
C THR A 372 -14.07 15.16 1.77
N TRP A 373 -13.51 15.05 2.98
CA TRP A 373 -12.12 14.67 3.23
C TRP A 373 -12.08 13.53 4.26
N VAL A 374 -11.42 12.42 3.93
CA VAL A 374 -11.29 11.25 4.81
C VAL A 374 -9.88 11.13 5.34
N LEU A 375 -9.74 11.02 6.66
CA LEU A 375 -8.46 10.87 7.35
C LEU A 375 -7.75 9.59 6.93
N GLN A 376 -6.45 9.69 6.69
CA GLN A 376 -5.55 8.61 6.31
C GLN A 376 -4.54 8.33 7.43
N ALA A 377 -3.99 7.11 7.46
CA ALA A 377 -3.09 6.67 8.54
C ALA A 377 -1.60 6.97 8.27
N ASN A 378 -1.21 7.32 7.06
CA ASN A 378 0.19 7.51 6.69
C ASN A 378 0.81 8.72 7.41
N PRO A 379 1.90 8.53 8.17
CA PRO A 379 2.62 9.64 8.79
C PRO A 379 3.49 10.36 7.74
N PHE A 380 3.78 11.63 8.02
CA PHE A 380 4.72 12.46 7.27
C PHE A 380 5.40 13.42 8.24
N LYS A 381 6.58 13.94 7.90
CA LYS A 381 7.32 14.80 8.83
C LYS A 381 6.73 16.20 8.84
N THR A 382 6.63 16.77 10.04
CA THR A 382 6.22 18.14 10.24
C THR A 382 6.98 18.77 11.39
N ALA A 383 7.15 20.09 11.33
CA ALA A 383 7.71 20.88 12.42
C ALA A 383 6.97 22.21 12.55
N VAL A 384 6.93 22.73 13.78
CA VAL A 384 6.42 24.08 14.10
C VAL A 384 7.39 24.73 15.07
N ASP A 385 8.09 25.76 14.62
CA ASP A 385 8.87 26.65 15.47
C ASP A 385 8.79 28.10 14.96
N GLU A 386 9.74 28.57 14.16
CA GLU A 386 9.67 29.88 13.51
C GLU A 386 8.71 29.84 12.31
N VAL A 387 8.74 28.75 11.55
CA VAL A 387 7.84 28.45 10.44
C VAL A 387 7.11 27.12 10.68
N VAL A 388 6.18 26.80 9.77
CA VAL A 388 5.49 25.51 9.74
C VAL A 388 5.99 24.70 8.55
N GLU A 389 6.55 23.53 8.79
CA GLU A 389 7.16 22.71 7.75
C GLU A 389 6.42 21.40 7.52
N PHE A 390 6.42 20.99 6.25
CA PHE A 390 5.89 19.75 5.73
C PHE A 390 6.95 19.11 4.84
N GLU A 391 7.30 17.86 5.12
CA GLU A 391 7.96 16.98 4.16
C GLU A 391 6.98 15.86 3.85
N ILE A 392 6.41 15.90 2.64
CA ILE A 392 5.36 15.00 2.17
C ILE A 392 5.98 14.02 1.16
N PRO A 393 6.17 12.76 1.55
CA PRO A 393 6.66 11.71 0.66
C PRO A 393 5.79 11.52 -0.60
N TYR A 394 6.45 11.31 -1.75
CA TYR A 394 5.74 11.14 -3.03
C TYR A 394 4.91 9.86 -3.13
N ASP A 395 5.31 8.81 -2.40
CA ASP A 395 4.60 7.53 -2.31
C ASP A 395 3.19 7.70 -1.71
N ILE A 396 3.04 8.56 -0.69
CA ILE A 396 1.76 8.85 -0.04
C ILE A 396 0.74 9.47 -1.00
N ILE A 397 1.21 10.25 -1.98
CA ILE A 397 0.37 10.88 -3.01
C ILE A 397 0.40 10.12 -4.35
N GLY A 398 1.11 8.99 -4.43
CA GLY A 398 1.18 8.15 -5.63
C GLY A 398 1.82 8.82 -6.85
N VAL A 399 2.75 9.75 -6.62
CA VAL A 399 3.47 10.45 -7.70
C VAL A 399 4.81 9.73 -7.96
N LYS A 400 5.07 9.40 -9.21
CA LYS A 400 6.32 8.77 -9.65
C LYS A 400 7.36 9.79 -10.13
N SER A 401 8.57 9.30 -10.35
CA SER A 401 9.68 10.01 -10.98
C SER A 401 9.29 10.63 -12.33
N GLY A 402 9.73 11.87 -12.58
CA GLY A 402 9.46 12.62 -13.81
C GLY A 402 8.03 13.18 -13.99
N GLU A 403 7.08 12.79 -13.14
CA GLU A 403 5.69 13.23 -13.20
C GLU A 403 5.49 14.65 -12.68
N THR A 404 4.37 15.27 -13.06
CA THR A 404 3.99 16.62 -12.60
C THR A 404 2.70 16.56 -11.80
N PHE A 405 2.66 17.31 -10.70
CA PHE A 405 1.47 17.50 -9.87
C PHE A 405 1.38 18.96 -9.42
N ASN A 406 0.26 19.38 -8.85
CA ASN A 406 -0.02 20.75 -8.44
C ASN A 406 -0.16 20.86 -6.93
N VAL A 407 0.40 21.94 -6.37
CA VAL A 407 0.38 22.23 -4.93
C VAL A 407 -0.27 23.57 -4.67
N PHE A 408 -1.10 23.64 -3.63
CA PHE A 408 -1.63 24.85 -3.04
C PHE A 408 -1.29 24.86 -1.55
N VAL A 409 -0.89 26.01 -1.02
CA VAL A 409 -0.70 26.20 0.42
C VAL A 409 -1.83 27.06 0.95
N VAL A 410 -2.42 26.64 2.06
CA VAL A 410 -3.59 27.29 2.63
C VAL A 410 -3.36 27.54 4.10
N VAL A 411 -3.59 28.78 4.52
CA VAL A 411 -3.68 29.13 5.95
C VAL A 411 -5.12 29.53 6.23
N SER A 412 -5.75 28.84 7.16
CA SER A 412 -7.11 29.11 7.62
C SER A 412 -7.06 29.73 9.00
N VAL A 413 -7.60 30.94 9.14
CA VAL A 413 -7.78 31.62 10.44
C VAL A 413 -9.27 31.71 10.72
N ASP A 414 -9.73 31.03 11.78
CA ASP A 414 -11.15 30.97 12.15
C ASP A 414 -12.08 30.56 11.00
N GLY A 415 -11.63 29.58 10.20
CA GLY A 415 -12.37 29.02 9.07
C GLY A 415 -12.37 29.89 7.81
N LYS A 416 -11.59 30.97 7.78
CA LYS A 416 -11.38 31.79 6.58
C LYS A 416 -10.04 31.45 5.96
N ASP A 417 -10.10 30.91 4.75
CA ASP A 417 -8.91 30.46 4.05
C ASP A 417 -8.24 31.61 3.30
N GLN A 418 -6.91 31.55 3.28
CA GLN A 418 -6.08 32.25 2.34
C GLN A 418 -5.25 31.21 1.58
N VAL A 419 -5.40 31.19 0.25
CA VAL A 419 -4.77 30.22 -0.65
C VAL A 419 -3.64 30.90 -1.42
N VAL A 420 -2.43 30.36 -1.31
CA VAL A 420 -1.24 30.85 -2.02
C VAL A 420 -0.39 29.67 -2.53
N PRO A 421 0.10 29.72 -3.78
CA PRO A 421 -0.34 30.60 -4.85
C PRO A 421 -1.78 30.29 -5.29
N THR A 422 -2.54 31.30 -5.71
CA THR A 422 -3.96 31.15 -6.09
C THR A 422 -4.17 30.19 -7.26
N GLU A 423 -3.24 30.16 -8.22
CA GLU A 423 -3.27 29.25 -9.38
C GLU A 423 -2.68 27.86 -9.11
N GLY A 424 -2.15 27.65 -7.90
CA GLY A 424 -1.31 26.51 -7.57
C GLY A 424 0.07 26.60 -8.23
N VAL A 425 1.01 25.80 -7.73
CA VAL A 425 2.34 25.64 -8.32
C VAL A 425 2.48 24.22 -8.86
N ALA A 426 2.90 24.10 -10.12
CA ALA A 426 3.21 22.81 -10.71
C ALA A 426 4.61 22.36 -10.26
N ILE A 427 4.67 21.19 -9.63
CA ILE A 427 5.90 20.53 -9.21
C ILE A 427 6.12 19.34 -10.11
N ARG A 428 7.25 19.32 -10.81
CA ARG A 428 7.72 18.14 -11.54
C ARG A 428 8.69 17.38 -10.65
N THR A 429 8.47 16.11 -10.38
CA THR A 429 9.43 15.28 -9.64
C THR A 429 10.70 15.08 -10.48
N PRO A 430 11.87 14.90 -9.85
CA PRO A 430 13.08 14.62 -10.60
C PRO A 430 12.88 13.34 -11.41
N SER A 431 13.32 13.34 -12.67
CA SER A 431 13.54 12.08 -13.37
C SER A 431 14.73 11.43 -12.69
N MET A 432 14.51 10.41 -11.87
CA MET A 432 15.57 9.64 -11.24
C MET A 432 16.50 9.08 -12.32
N ILE A 433 17.70 9.64 -12.40
CA ILE A 433 18.88 9.00 -13.01
C ILE A 433 19.54 8.15 -11.92
N SER A 434 18.73 7.36 -11.22
CA SER A 434 19.14 6.50 -10.13
C SER A 434 18.38 5.18 -10.26
N GLY A 435 19.01 4.12 -9.77
CA GLY A 435 18.55 2.75 -9.90
C GLY A 435 19.60 1.81 -9.31
N ASN A 436 19.29 0.52 -9.29
CA ASN A 436 20.27 -0.50 -8.94
C ASN A 436 21.34 -0.56 -10.02
N VAL A 437 22.61 -0.48 -9.64
CA VAL A 437 23.70 -0.73 -10.59
C VAL A 437 23.65 -2.21 -10.98
N ILE A 438 23.21 -2.49 -12.19
CA ILE A 438 23.15 -3.84 -12.74
C ILE A 438 24.39 -4.17 -13.58
N ALA A 439 25.06 -3.15 -14.12
CA ALA A 439 26.35 -3.29 -14.77
C ALA A 439 27.19 -2.02 -14.63
N LYS A 440 28.50 -2.19 -14.50
CA LYS A 440 29.46 -1.09 -14.46
C LYS A 440 30.68 -1.47 -15.29
N PHE A 441 31.00 -0.63 -16.27
CA PHE A 441 32.10 -0.80 -17.20
C PHE A 441 33.06 0.36 -16.99
N VAL A 442 34.29 0.08 -16.57
CA VAL A 442 35.33 1.11 -16.31
C VAL A 442 36.44 0.97 -17.34
N ASP A 443 36.71 2.04 -18.06
CA ASP A 443 37.65 2.03 -19.17
C ASP A 443 38.93 2.81 -18.88
N LYS A 444 39.98 2.56 -19.67
CA LYS A 444 41.29 3.19 -19.47
C LYS A 444 41.33 4.56 -20.13
N VAL A 445 41.56 5.57 -19.28
CA VAL A 445 41.82 6.94 -19.71
C VAL A 445 42.86 7.02 -20.83
N GLY A 446 42.46 7.65 -21.93
CA GLY A 446 43.32 8.09 -23.03
C GLY A 446 43.56 7.06 -24.13
N ASP A 447 42.78 5.99 -24.20
CA ASP A 447 42.80 5.08 -25.35
C ASP A 447 41.79 5.44 -26.46
N ASP A 448 40.76 6.25 -26.12
CA ASP A 448 39.76 6.79 -27.04
C ASP A 448 38.96 5.71 -27.82
N TYR A 449 38.94 4.45 -27.36
CA TYR A 449 38.16 3.37 -28.00
C TYR A 449 37.42 2.45 -27.02
N GLY A 450 37.52 2.66 -25.71
CA GLY A 450 36.77 1.88 -24.76
C GLY A 450 37.26 0.43 -24.64
N PHE A 451 36.39 -0.46 -24.14
CA PHE A 451 36.60 -1.92 -24.21
C PHE A 451 36.56 -2.50 -25.63
N GLY A 452 36.24 -1.69 -26.64
CA GLY A 452 36.07 -2.12 -28.02
C GLY A 452 37.36 -2.07 -28.83
N THR A 453 37.24 -2.37 -30.13
CA THR A 453 38.32 -2.19 -31.12
C THR A 453 37.89 -1.28 -32.27
N TYR A 454 36.77 -0.56 -32.11
CA TYR A 454 36.19 0.28 -33.14
C TYR A 454 36.89 1.65 -33.15
N THR A 455 37.35 2.08 -34.31
CA THR A 455 37.88 3.44 -34.49
C THR A 455 36.75 4.36 -34.97
N TYR A 456 36.39 5.33 -34.13
CA TYR A 456 35.32 6.29 -34.45
C TYR A 456 35.65 7.15 -35.67
N PRO A 457 34.65 7.47 -36.52
CA PRO A 457 34.82 8.45 -37.59
C PRO A 457 35.11 9.83 -36.98
N LYS A 458 36.14 10.51 -37.49
CA LYS A 458 36.58 11.82 -36.97
C LYS A 458 35.96 12.94 -37.79
N ASP A 459 35.25 13.84 -37.13
CA ASP A 459 34.82 15.12 -37.71
C ASP A 459 35.87 16.21 -37.37
N PRO A 460 36.44 16.92 -38.36
CA PRO A 460 37.46 17.96 -38.15
C PRO A 460 37.14 19.01 -37.09
N ALA A 461 35.86 19.28 -36.80
CA ALA A 461 35.43 20.23 -35.78
C ALA A 461 35.90 19.88 -34.37
N PHE A 462 36.30 18.63 -34.12
CA PHE A 462 36.75 18.15 -32.81
C PHE A 462 38.27 17.89 -32.73
N ALA A 463 39.06 18.39 -33.69
CA ALA A 463 40.52 18.35 -33.58
C ALA A 463 40.99 19.07 -32.28
N PRO A 464 42.00 18.57 -31.54
CA PRO A 464 42.94 17.50 -31.89
C PRO A 464 42.48 16.07 -31.51
N TYR A 465 41.20 15.88 -31.19
CA TYR A 465 40.59 14.58 -30.84
C TYR A 465 41.10 13.92 -29.55
N LYS A 466 41.74 14.69 -28.67
CA LYS A 466 42.32 14.15 -27.43
C LYS A 466 41.22 13.99 -26.38
N GLY A 467 40.98 12.77 -25.89
CA GLY A 467 40.02 12.51 -24.82
C GLY A 467 38.55 12.67 -25.22
N LEU A 468 38.29 12.89 -26.53
CA LEU A 468 36.96 13.10 -27.08
C LEU A 468 36.08 11.85 -26.92
N TRP A 469 36.70 10.67 -26.90
CA TRP A 469 36.01 9.38 -26.92
C TRP A 469 36.27 8.55 -25.69
N ASP A 470 36.97 9.14 -24.75
CA ASP A 470 37.43 8.51 -23.52
C ASP A 470 36.25 8.39 -22.54
N ILE A 471 35.35 7.45 -22.84
CA ILE A 471 34.28 7.05 -21.95
C ILE A 471 34.91 6.24 -20.83
N THR A 472 35.30 6.93 -19.77
CA THR A 472 35.96 6.33 -18.59
C THR A 472 35.06 5.41 -17.79
N GLU A 473 33.73 5.60 -17.87
CA GLU A 473 32.78 4.77 -17.15
C GLU A 473 31.42 4.73 -17.86
N VAL A 474 30.84 3.53 -17.98
CA VAL A 474 29.42 3.34 -18.28
C VAL A 474 28.80 2.57 -17.12
N THR A 475 27.80 3.16 -16.49
CA THR A 475 27.02 2.53 -15.43
C THR A 475 25.59 2.33 -15.95
N VAL A 476 25.14 1.08 -15.95
CA VAL A 476 23.76 0.71 -16.29
C VAL A 476 23.01 0.54 -14.98
N LEU A 477 22.00 1.37 -14.82
CA LEU A 477 21.12 1.39 -13.67
C LEU A 477 19.76 0.84 -14.10
N GLU A 478 19.14 0.04 -13.25
CA GLU A 478 17.76 -0.41 -13.42
C GLU A 478 16.90 0.26 -12.34
N ASN A 479 15.82 0.92 -12.74
CA ASN A 479 14.75 1.32 -11.85
C ASN A 479 13.41 0.74 -12.34
N GLU A 480 12.34 0.94 -11.57
CA GLU A 480 11.03 0.33 -11.83
C GLU A 480 10.47 0.58 -13.24
N ASP A 481 10.85 1.70 -13.87
CA ASP A 481 10.22 2.16 -15.11
C ASP A 481 11.19 2.16 -16.32
N ALA A 482 12.51 2.05 -16.11
CA ALA A 482 13.51 2.13 -17.18
C ALA A 482 14.90 1.56 -16.84
N TYR A 483 15.64 1.21 -17.89
CA TYR A 483 17.10 1.15 -17.84
C TYR A 483 17.68 2.55 -18.07
N VAL A 484 18.58 2.97 -17.18
CA VAL A 484 19.28 4.26 -17.26
C VAL A 484 20.77 4.01 -17.52
N PHE A 485 21.28 4.58 -18.61
CA PHE A 485 22.70 4.52 -18.97
C PHE A 485 23.37 5.82 -18.55
N ALA A 486 24.19 5.77 -17.50
CA ALA A 486 25.03 6.88 -17.07
C ALA A 486 26.43 6.72 -17.69
N ILE A 487 26.84 7.68 -18.52
CA ILE A 487 28.07 7.62 -19.30
C ILE A 487 28.98 8.78 -18.89
N LYS A 488 30.17 8.46 -18.42
CA LYS A 488 31.17 9.43 -17.96
C LYS A 488 32.28 9.58 -18.99
N PHE A 489 32.32 10.74 -19.60
CA PHE A 489 33.39 11.16 -20.50
C PHE A 489 34.54 11.79 -19.72
N ALA A 490 35.79 11.53 -20.10
CA ALA A 490 36.95 12.22 -19.56
C ALA A 490 36.89 13.72 -19.89
N GLU A 491 36.37 14.07 -21.07
CA GLU A 491 36.20 15.44 -21.53
C GLU A 491 34.85 15.63 -22.25
N MET A 492 34.10 16.65 -21.83
CA MET A 492 32.92 17.12 -22.54
C MET A 492 33.32 18.32 -23.42
N THR A 493 33.20 18.18 -24.73
CA THR A 493 33.58 19.23 -25.69
C THR A 493 32.45 20.20 -26.02
N ASN A 494 32.76 21.38 -26.55
CA ASN A 494 31.77 22.33 -27.07
C ASN A 494 32.29 23.17 -28.25
N PRO A 495 32.72 22.56 -29.37
CA PRO A 495 33.37 23.28 -30.47
C PRO A 495 32.46 24.32 -31.15
N TRP A 496 31.13 24.17 -31.03
CA TRP A 496 30.15 25.10 -31.62
C TRP A 496 29.50 26.03 -30.60
N ALA A 497 30.05 26.15 -29.38
CA ALA A 497 29.55 27.06 -28.34
C ALA A 497 28.03 26.93 -28.07
N SER A 498 27.55 25.68 -28.01
CA SER A 498 26.17 25.35 -27.67
C SER A 498 25.73 26.07 -26.38
N PRO A 499 24.54 26.70 -26.35
CA PRO A 499 24.01 27.38 -25.17
C PRO A 499 23.86 26.49 -23.93
N LYS A 500 23.82 25.16 -24.13
CA LYS A 500 23.74 24.17 -23.04
C LYS A 500 25.11 23.81 -22.43
N GLY A 501 26.19 24.44 -22.90
CA GLY A 501 27.55 24.28 -22.35
C GLY A 501 28.36 23.13 -22.94
N PHE A 502 27.76 22.28 -23.79
CA PHE A 502 28.46 21.20 -24.48
C PHE A 502 27.88 20.95 -25.88
N SER A 503 28.73 20.44 -26.76
CA SER A 503 28.37 19.87 -28.05
C SER A 503 29.36 18.75 -28.35
N HIS A 504 28.85 17.53 -28.32
CA HIS A 504 29.65 16.30 -28.31
C HIS A 504 29.03 15.30 -29.28
N GLN A 505 29.79 14.30 -29.72
CA GLN A 505 29.28 13.32 -30.68
C GLN A 505 28.15 12.48 -30.07
N LEU A 506 27.26 11.97 -30.93
CA LEU A 506 26.06 11.24 -30.50
C LEU A 506 26.44 9.90 -29.89
N VAL A 507 25.87 9.61 -28.72
CA VAL A 507 25.86 8.26 -28.16
C VAL A 507 24.65 7.53 -28.69
N ASN A 508 24.87 6.38 -29.31
CA ASN A 508 23.82 5.46 -29.69
C ASN A 508 23.92 4.21 -28.81
N ILE A 509 22.77 3.78 -28.28
CA ILE A 509 22.61 2.56 -27.48
C ILE A 509 21.65 1.69 -28.27
N TYR A 510 22.04 0.44 -28.55
CA TYR A 510 21.33 -0.49 -29.42
C TYR A 510 20.76 -1.66 -28.66
#